data_AF-A0A7R8GYU6-F1
#
_entry.id   AF-A0A7R8GYU6-F1
#
_cell.length_a   1.000
_cell.length_b   1.000
_cell.length_c   1.000
_cell.angle_alpha   90.00
_cell.angle_beta   90.00
_cell.angle_gamma   90.00
#
_symmetry.space_group_name_H-M   'P 1'
#
loop_
_entity.id
_entity.type
_entity.pdbx_description
1 polymer ?
#
loop_
_entity_poly.entity_id
_entity_poly.type
_entity_poly.pdbx_seq_one_letter_code
_entity_poly.pdbx_strand_id
1 'polypeptide(L)'
;MKVRSKVRRRLKEKLVTGKKKSSTHSLNLKIQIQVNSEVKKLLVASVGEDLEARVDFLTQDKARLASDLRQYANRISRDFEEKETLSVESNLWKSKFLACSLLVDDLARWKASLVQINQDYEHTARVLLHEHSVLWNILSESLNVLTDLNDAFDPLDETFKPAEAASLLGISDYVLNLSKILKKRLMKDLKSSESNCKAIKPYKIKTPAEEKIDTLLRNPLLSTSLNETDVYNKMACNAVTGVARVHLQKLKDKRSATDFKEFKSCTHCQGNIQNI
;
A
#
# COMPACT_ATOMS: atom_id res chain seq x y z
N MET A 1 77.54 100.48 -60.38
CA MET A 1 76.91 99.27 -60.99
C MET A 1 77.13 97.94 -60.25
N LYS A 2 78.08 97.79 -59.31
CA LYS A 2 78.34 96.52 -58.59
C LYS A 2 77.25 96.10 -57.56
N VAL A 3 76.58 97.04 -56.89
CA VAL A 3 75.57 96.77 -55.83
C VAL A 3 74.27 96.17 -56.39
N ARG A 4 73.75 96.71 -57.51
CA ARG A 4 72.55 96.16 -58.19
C ARG A 4 72.73 94.72 -58.68
N SER A 5 73.96 94.34 -59.09
CA SER A 5 74.26 92.96 -59.50
C SER A 5 74.26 91.99 -58.31
N LYS A 6 74.76 92.41 -57.15
CA LYS A 6 74.82 91.61 -55.91
C LYS A 6 73.43 91.41 -55.29
N VAL A 7 72.58 92.45 -55.31
CA VAL A 7 71.18 92.37 -54.87
C VAL A 7 70.36 91.48 -55.80
N ARG A 8 70.49 91.61 -57.13
CA ARG A 8 69.84 90.70 -58.10
C ARG A 8 70.30 89.26 -57.93
N ARG A 9 71.58 89.01 -57.64
CA ARG A 9 72.10 87.67 -57.39
C ARG A 9 71.50 87.08 -56.11
N ARG A 10 71.46 87.83 -55.01
CA ARG A 10 70.81 87.42 -53.75
C ARG A 10 69.29 87.19 -53.89
N LEU A 11 68.59 88.02 -54.66
CA LEU A 11 67.15 87.84 -54.91
C LEU A 11 66.88 86.59 -55.76
N LYS A 12 67.68 86.36 -56.81
CA LYS A 12 67.60 85.14 -57.62
C LYS A 12 67.89 83.90 -56.79
N GLU A 13 68.89 83.96 -55.91
CA GLU A 13 69.23 82.88 -54.99
C GLU A 13 68.11 82.61 -53.97
N LYS A 14 67.48 83.65 -53.41
CA LYS A 14 66.28 83.53 -52.56
C LYS A 14 65.06 82.97 -53.30
N LEU A 15 64.85 83.35 -54.56
CA LEU A 15 63.77 82.81 -55.40
C LEU A 15 64.03 81.35 -55.77
N VAL A 16 65.26 80.99 -56.10
CA VAL A 16 65.65 79.60 -56.41
C VAL A 16 65.55 78.75 -55.15
N THR A 17 66.01 79.23 -54.01
CA THR A 17 65.87 78.50 -52.72
C THR A 17 64.41 78.42 -52.28
N GLY A 18 63.59 79.46 -52.46
CA GLY A 18 62.15 79.45 -52.18
C GLY A 18 61.36 78.51 -53.09
N LYS A 19 61.68 78.49 -54.39
CA LYS A 19 61.06 77.57 -55.36
C LYS A 19 61.47 76.11 -55.11
N LYS A 20 62.73 75.88 -54.75
CA LYS A 20 63.22 74.57 -54.26
C LYS A 20 62.50 74.15 -52.98
N LYS A 21 62.36 75.04 -52.01
CA LYS A 21 61.60 74.77 -50.78
C LYS A 21 60.13 74.48 -51.08
N SER A 22 59.48 75.24 -51.96
CA SER A 22 58.09 74.99 -52.35
C SER A 22 57.93 73.65 -53.08
N SER A 23 58.88 73.28 -53.96
CA SER A 23 58.85 71.97 -54.63
C SER A 23 59.14 70.81 -53.69
N THR A 24 60.02 70.98 -52.69
CA THR A 24 60.23 69.93 -51.69
C THR A 24 59.03 69.78 -50.78
N HIS A 25 58.36 70.88 -50.39
CA HIS A 25 57.13 70.82 -49.60
C HIS A 25 55.98 70.17 -50.39
N SER A 26 55.82 70.48 -51.68
CA SER A 26 54.78 69.85 -52.50
C SER A 26 55.03 68.36 -52.73
N LEU A 27 56.29 67.95 -52.87
CA LEU A 27 56.68 66.55 -52.95
C LEU A 27 56.44 65.82 -51.62
N ASN A 28 56.81 66.42 -50.48
CA ASN A 28 56.54 65.86 -49.16
C ASN A 28 55.04 65.72 -48.88
N LEU A 29 54.20 66.69 -49.29
CA LEU A 29 52.75 66.60 -49.17
C LEU A 29 52.17 65.45 -50.00
N LYS A 30 52.67 65.24 -51.23
CA LYS A 30 52.24 64.09 -52.06
C LYS A 30 52.61 62.76 -51.42
N ILE A 31 53.82 62.65 -50.88
CA ILE A 31 54.26 61.45 -50.15
C ILE A 31 53.39 61.23 -48.91
N GLN A 32 53.08 62.28 -48.13
CA GLN A 32 52.21 62.17 -46.96
C GLN A 32 50.79 61.74 -47.33
N ILE A 33 50.20 62.27 -48.39
CA ILE A 33 48.88 61.85 -48.87
C ILE A 33 48.91 60.38 -49.30
N GLN A 34 49.95 59.97 -50.03
CA GLN A 34 50.10 58.58 -50.46
C GLN A 34 50.26 57.63 -49.27
N VAL A 35 51.16 57.96 -48.33
CA VAL A 35 51.36 57.17 -47.11
C VAL A 35 50.08 57.10 -46.28
N ASN A 36 49.36 58.21 -46.09
CA ASN A 36 48.07 58.19 -45.38
C ASN A 36 47.03 57.33 -46.09
N SER A 37 47.01 57.33 -47.43
CA SER A 37 46.09 56.48 -48.19
C SER A 37 46.41 54.99 -48.04
N GLU A 38 47.70 54.62 -48.06
CA GLU A 38 48.14 53.23 -47.87
C GLU A 38 47.95 52.78 -46.42
N VAL A 39 48.25 53.63 -45.44
CA VAL A 39 47.98 53.36 -44.01
C VAL A 39 46.50 53.15 -43.77
N LYS A 40 45.62 53.99 -44.35
CA LYS A 40 44.17 53.80 -44.22
C LYS A 40 43.72 52.47 -44.84
N LYS A 41 44.23 52.10 -46.01
CA LYS A 41 43.92 50.80 -46.63
C LYS A 41 44.38 49.64 -45.75
N LEU A 42 45.61 49.68 -45.24
CA LEU A 42 46.15 48.65 -44.36
C LEU A 42 45.37 48.56 -43.04
N LEU A 43 44.97 49.69 -42.46
CA LEU A 43 44.18 49.71 -41.24
C LEU A 43 42.78 49.15 -41.47
N VAL A 44 42.12 49.54 -42.57
CA VAL A 44 40.81 48.98 -42.95
C VAL A 44 40.92 47.48 -43.21
N ALA A 45 42.00 47.02 -43.86
CA ALA A 45 42.24 45.60 -44.08
C ALA A 45 42.44 44.84 -42.75
N SER A 46 43.31 45.35 -41.87
CA SER A 46 43.61 44.71 -40.57
C SER A 46 42.40 44.68 -39.64
N VAL A 47 41.61 45.75 -39.57
CA VAL A 47 40.38 45.79 -38.76
C VAL A 47 39.27 44.96 -39.39
N GLY A 48 39.21 44.91 -40.73
CA GLY A 48 38.28 44.05 -41.46
C GLY A 48 38.53 42.57 -41.17
N GLU A 49 39.79 42.15 -41.18
CA GLU A 49 40.21 40.78 -40.88
C GLU A 49 39.89 40.37 -39.43
N ASP A 50 40.18 41.22 -38.42
CA ASP A 50 39.85 40.93 -37.02
C ASP A 50 38.32 40.86 -36.78
N LEU A 51 37.56 41.72 -37.46
CA LEU A 51 36.10 41.69 -37.39
C LEU A 51 35.53 40.42 -38.03
N GLU A 52 36.04 40.03 -39.20
CA GLU A 52 35.63 38.81 -39.91
C GLU A 52 35.90 37.57 -39.06
N ALA A 53 37.11 37.44 -38.50
CA ALA A 53 37.46 36.34 -37.61
C ALA A 53 36.56 36.26 -36.37
N ARG A 54 36.19 37.42 -35.79
CA ARG A 54 35.26 37.48 -34.66
C ARG A 54 33.84 37.05 -35.04
N VAL A 55 33.36 37.49 -36.20
CA VAL A 55 32.02 37.09 -36.70
C VAL A 55 31.97 35.60 -36.98
N ASP A 56 33.01 35.02 -37.57
CA ASP A 56 33.10 33.59 -37.83
C ASP A 56 33.08 32.78 -36.53
N PHE A 57 33.89 33.19 -35.54
CA PHE A 57 33.91 32.55 -34.23
C PHE A 57 32.51 32.59 -33.56
N LEU A 58 31.87 33.76 -33.54
CA LEU A 58 30.53 33.90 -32.96
C LEU A 58 29.47 33.11 -33.72
N THR A 59 29.59 33.00 -35.05
CA THR A 59 28.66 32.23 -35.87
C THR A 59 28.81 30.73 -35.60
N GLN A 60 30.04 30.24 -35.49
CA GLN A 60 30.33 28.86 -35.11
C GLN A 60 29.82 28.54 -33.70
N ASP A 61 30.08 29.42 -32.73
CA ASP A 61 29.61 29.25 -31.35
C ASP A 61 28.07 29.24 -31.27
N LYS A 62 27.41 30.17 -31.98
CA LYS A 62 25.94 30.18 -32.08
C LYS A 62 25.39 28.91 -32.70
N ALA A 63 26.03 28.38 -33.75
CA ALA A 63 25.63 27.13 -34.37
C ALA A 63 25.80 25.93 -33.41
N ARG A 64 26.90 25.91 -32.66
CA ARG A 64 27.16 24.90 -31.62
C ARG A 64 26.12 24.97 -30.50
N LEU A 65 25.88 26.14 -29.92
CA LEU A 65 24.88 26.35 -28.87
C LEU A 65 23.47 25.97 -29.34
N ALA A 66 23.12 26.28 -30.59
CA ALA A 66 21.84 25.86 -31.17
C ALA A 66 21.73 24.33 -31.34
N SER A 67 22.84 23.64 -31.60
CA SER A 67 22.90 22.17 -31.61
C SER A 67 22.70 21.60 -30.20
N ASP A 68 23.46 22.12 -29.23
CA ASP A 68 23.40 21.69 -27.83
C ASP A 68 22.00 21.91 -27.25
N LEU A 69 21.39 23.08 -27.51
CA LEU A 69 20.02 23.38 -27.08
C LEU A 69 19.00 22.37 -27.63
N ARG A 70 19.14 21.98 -28.91
CA ARG A 70 18.27 20.94 -29.49
C ARG A 70 18.47 19.59 -28.84
N GLN A 71 19.72 19.20 -28.54
CA GLN A 71 20.00 17.95 -27.83
C GLN A 71 19.38 17.95 -26.44
N TYR A 72 19.51 19.05 -25.69
CA TYR A 72 18.88 19.18 -24.38
C TYR A 72 17.36 19.17 -24.45
N ALA A 73 16.75 19.85 -25.42
CA ALA A 73 15.31 19.81 -25.63
C ALA A 73 14.80 18.39 -25.91
N ASN A 74 15.49 17.65 -26.78
CA ASN A 74 15.17 16.25 -27.07
C ASN A 74 15.33 15.36 -25.83
N ARG A 75 16.39 15.57 -25.04
CA ARG A 75 16.61 14.83 -23.79
C ARG A 75 15.48 15.10 -22.79
N ILE A 76 15.09 16.36 -22.59
CA ILE A 76 13.97 16.73 -21.71
C ILE A 76 12.68 16.06 -22.15
N SER A 77 12.40 16.02 -23.46
CA SER A 77 11.21 15.35 -24.00
C SER A 77 11.21 13.86 -23.67
N ARG A 78 12.35 13.17 -23.84
CA ARG A 78 12.49 11.74 -23.52
C ARG A 78 12.34 11.47 -22.03
N ASP A 79 13.01 12.27 -21.19
CA ASP A 79 12.95 12.14 -19.74
C ASP A 79 11.50 12.39 -19.24
N PHE A 80 10.75 13.28 -19.91
CA PHE A 80 9.34 13.51 -19.62
C PHE A 80 8.45 12.32 -19.99
N GLU A 81 8.67 11.71 -21.15
CA GLU A 81 7.97 10.48 -21.56
C GLU A 81 8.24 9.33 -20.58
N GLU A 82 9.50 9.11 -20.19
CA GLU A 82 9.87 8.10 -19.20
C GLU A 82 9.23 8.36 -17.83
N LYS A 83 9.20 9.63 -17.41
CA LYS A 83 8.50 10.01 -16.17
C LYS A 83 7.00 9.69 -16.23
N GLU A 84 6.37 9.92 -17.37
CA GLU A 84 4.94 9.64 -17.54
C GLU A 84 4.65 8.13 -17.55
N THR A 85 5.48 7.33 -18.22
CA THR A 85 5.33 5.86 -18.20
C THR A 85 5.49 5.31 -16.79
N LEU A 86 6.50 5.77 -16.04
CA LEU A 86 6.70 5.39 -14.64
C LEU A 86 5.54 5.87 -13.74
N SER A 87 4.97 7.05 -14.01
CA SER A 87 3.81 7.58 -13.28
C SER A 87 2.57 6.70 -13.47
N VAL A 88 2.31 6.26 -14.70
CA VAL A 88 1.23 5.34 -15.06
C VAL A 88 1.43 3.99 -14.36
N GLU A 89 2.63 3.42 -14.44
CA GLU A 89 2.94 2.14 -13.78
C GLU A 89 2.75 2.24 -12.25
N SER A 90 3.23 3.32 -11.63
CA SER A 90 3.01 3.57 -10.20
C SER A 90 1.52 3.64 -9.85
N ASN A 91 0.68 4.27 -10.69
CA ASN A 91 -0.76 4.31 -10.46
C ASN A 91 -1.41 2.92 -10.57
N LEU A 92 -0.96 2.11 -11.53
CA LEU A 92 -1.43 0.74 -11.71
C LEU A 92 -1.07 -0.14 -10.51
N TRP A 93 0.17 -0.04 -10.02
CA TRP A 93 0.58 -0.75 -8.80
C TRP A 93 -0.18 -0.29 -7.56
N LYS A 94 -0.45 1.01 -7.41
CA LYS A 94 -1.29 1.53 -6.32
C LYS A 94 -2.70 0.92 -6.36
N SER A 95 -3.32 0.86 -7.53
CA SER A 95 -4.65 0.27 -7.70
C SER A 95 -4.65 -1.23 -7.39
N LYS A 96 -3.69 -1.99 -7.94
CA LYS A 96 -3.53 -3.42 -7.66
C LYS A 96 -3.33 -3.69 -6.17
N PHE A 97 -2.41 -2.95 -5.54
CA PHE A 97 -2.12 -3.09 -4.12
C PHE A 97 -3.36 -2.79 -3.26
N LEU A 98 -4.12 -1.75 -3.61
CA LEU A 98 -5.35 -1.41 -2.90
C LEU A 98 -6.40 -2.51 -3.02
N ALA A 99 -6.62 -3.04 -4.23
CA ALA A 99 -7.55 -4.14 -4.45
C ALA A 99 -7.14 -5.40 -3.65
N CYS A 100 -5.86 -5.77 -3.70
CA CYS A 100 -5.33 -6.89 -2.90
C CYS A 100 -5.47 -6.65 -1.39
N SER A 101 -5.27 -5.42 -0.92
CA SER A 101 -5.43 -5.07 0.50
C SER A 101 -6.88 -5.26 0.95
N LEU A 102 -7.85 -4.82 0.15
CA LEU A 102 -9.28 -5.03 0.44
C LEU A 102 -9.66 -6.51 0.45
N LEU A 103 -9.11 -7.31 -0.47
CA LEU A 103 -9.35 -8.76 -0.48
C LEU A 103 -8.76 -9.44 0.76
N VAL A 104 -7.57 -9.03 1.20
CA VAL A 104 -6.96 -9.56 2.42
C VAL A 104 -7.79 -9.16 3.65
N ASP A 105 -8.32 -7.94 3.69
CA ASP A 105 -9.24 -7.51 4.74
C ASP A 105 -10.53 -8.35 4.76
N ASP A 106 -11.14 -8.58 3.59
CA ASP A 106 -12.33 -9.44 3.47
C ASP A 106 -12.04 -10.85 3.98
N LEU A 107 -10.93 -11.44 3.55
CA LEU A 107 -10.51 -12.77 3.98
C LEU A 107 -10.23 -12.83 5.49
N ALA A 108 -9.61 -11.80 6.06
CA ALA A 108 -9.38 -11.71 7.50
C ALA A 108 -10.71 -11.65 8.27
N ARG A 109 -11.69 -10.88 7.78
CA ARG A 109 -13.03 -10.79 8.36
C ARG A 109 -13.78 -12.12 8.30
N TRP A 110 -13.79 -12.78 7.15
CA TRP A 110 -14.41 -14.10 6.99
C TRP A 110 -13.74 -15.15 7.87
N LYS A 111 -12.40 -15.15 7.93
CA LYS A 111 -11.64 -16.06 8.80
C LYS A 111 -12.01 -15.87 10.27
N ALA A 112 -12.07 -14.63 10.75
CA ALA A 112 -12.43 -14.33 12.13
C ALA A 112 -13.86 -14.80 12.46
N SER A 113 -14.83 -14.51 11.58
CA SER A 113 -16.22 -14.97 11.73
C SER A 113 -16.31 -16.50 11.76
N LEU A 114 -15.65 -17.20 10.83
CA LEU A 114 -15.65 -18.67 10.81
C LEU A 114 -14.97 -19.29 12.04
N VAL A 115 -13.90 -18.68 12.53
CA VAL A 115 -13.25 -19.14 13.77
C VAL A 115 -14.18 -18.99 14.97
N GLN A 116 -14.90 -17.87 15.08
CA GLN A 116 -15.90 -17.66 16.13
C GLN A 116 -17.01 -18.71 16.06
N ILE A 117 -17.57 -18.93 14.86
CA ILE A 117 -18.61 -19.95 14.63
C ILE A 117 -18.11 -21.34 15.05
N ASN A 118 -16.86 -21.69 14.70
CA ASN A 118 -16.27 -22.97 15.08
C ASN A 118 -16.10 -23.09 16.60
N GLN A 119 -15.67 -22.02 17.28
CA GLN A 119 -15.59 -21.98 18.73
C GLN A 119 -16.96 -22.16 19.39
N ASP A 120 -18.02 -21.54 18.83
CA ASP A 120 -19.39 -21.70 19.32
C ASP A 120 -19.90 -23.14 19.16
N TYR A 121 -19.62 -23.78 18.00
CA TYR A 121 -19.92 -25.19 17.79
C TYR A 121 -19.15 -26.09 18.75
N GLU A 122 -17.86 -25.86 18.93
CA GLU A 122 -17.01 -26.64 19.83
C GLU A 122 -17.48 -26.51 21.28
N HIS A 123 -17.79 -25.30 21.73
CA HIS A 123 -18.33 -25.05 23.06
C HIS A 123 -19.65 -25.80 23.26
N THR A 124 -20.58 -25.68 22.31
CA THR A 124 -21.90 -26.31 22.46
C THR A 124 -21.81 -27.84 22.38
N ALA A 125 -20.91 -28.39 21.56
CA ALA A 125 -20.61 -29.82 21.54
C ALA A 125 -20.04 -30.31 22.89
N ARG A 126 -19.16 -29.54 23.53
CA ARG A 126 -18.65 -29.85 24.88
C ARG A 126 -19.78 -29.86 25.93
N VAL A 127 -20.70 -28.90 25.87
CA VAL A 127 -21.87 -28.88 26.78
C VAL A 127 -22.78 -30.08 26.52
N LEU A 128 -23.04 -30.44 25.26
CA LEU A 128 -23.86 -31.61 24.91
C LEU A 128 -23.25 -32.92 25.45
N LEU A 129 -21.92 -33.09 25.33
CA LEU A 129 -21.22 -34.25 25.91
C LEU A 129 -21.30 -34.26 27.44
N HIS A 130 -21.25 -33.09 28.08
CA HIS A 130 -21.42 -32.99 29.51
C HIS A 130 -22.84 -33.38 29.95
N GLU A 131 -23.88 -32.84 29.31
CA GLU A 131 -25.28 -33.23 29.57
C GLU A 131 -25.48 -34.74 29.36
N HIS A 132 -24.90 -35.30 28.29
CA HIS A 132 -24.91 -36.73 28.03
C HIS A 132 -24.27 -37.54 29.17
N SER A 133 -23.13 -37.09 29.71
CA SER A 133 -22.49 -37.75 30.86
C SER A 133 -23.35 -37.69 32.13
N VAL A 134 -24.04 -36.56 32.37
CA VAL A 134 -24.96 -36.41 33.50
C VAL A 134 -26.16 -37.35 33.35
N LEU A 135 -26.75 -37.44 32.15
CA LEU A 135 -27.84 -38.37 31.85
C LEU A 135 -27.40 -39.83 32.05
N TRP A 136 -26.18 -40.18 31.64
CA TRP A 136 -25.65 -41.51 31.83
C TRP A 136 -25.52 -41.88 33.31
N ASN A 137 -24.98 -40.96 34.14
CA ASN A 137 -24.87 -41.19 35.58
C ASN A 137 -26.24 -41.41 36.23
N ILE A 138 -27.23 -40.55 35.92
CA ILE A 138 -28.59 -40.67 36.46
C ILE A 138 -29.23 -42.01 36.04
N LEU A 139 -29.08 -42.40 34.77
CA LEU A 139 -29.64 -43.66 34.27
C LEU A 139 -28.95 -44.87 34.87
N SER A 140 -27.62 -44.83 35.04
CA SER A 140 -26.87 -45.91 35.69
C SER A 140 -27.28 -46.05 37.15
N GLU A 141 -27.44 -44.95 37.89
CA GLU A 141 -27.93 -44.98 39.27
C GLU A 141 -29.35 -45.54 39.34
N SER A 142 -30.23 -45.11 38.42
CA SER A 142 -31.60 -45.65 38.34
C SER A 142 -31.62 -47.14 38.02
N LEU A 143 -30.70 -47.63 37.18
CA LEU A 143 -30.56 -49.05 36.86
C LEU A 143 -30.14 -49.83 38.11
N ASN A 144 -29.13 -49.34 38.85
CA ASN A 144 -28.67 -49.98 40.08
C ASN A 144 -29.78 -50.09 41.12
N VAL A 145 -30.55 -49.02 41.33
CA VAL A 145 -31.70 -49.05 42.25
C VAL A 145 -32.76 -50.07 41.78
N LEU A 146 -33.03 -50.14 40.48
CA LEU A 146 -34.00 -51.09 39.93
C LEU A 146 -33.50 -52.54 39.97
N THR A 147 -32.21 -52.79 39.78
CA THR A 147 -31.61 -54.12 39.93
C THR A 147 -31.62 -54.55 41.39
N ASP A 148 -31.24 -53.68 42.33
CA ASP A 148 -31.28 -53.97 43.78
C ASP A 148 -32.70 -54.31 44.22
N LEU A 149 -33.70 -53.56 43.74
CA LEU A 149 -35.11 -53.88 43.97
C LEU A 149 -35.49 -55.22 43.34
N ASN A 150 -35.09 -55.48 42.10
CA ASN A 150 -35.40 -56.73 41.44
C ASN A 150 -34.80 -57.95 42.15
N ASP A 151 -33.56 -57.85 42.61
CA ASP A 151 -32.87 -58.92 43.35
C ASP A 151 -33.52 -59.15 44.72
N ALA A 152 -33.99 -58.09 45.40
CA ALA A 152 -34.72 -58.20 46.65
C ALA A 152 -36.09 -58.90 46.49
N PHE A 153 -36.74 -58.74 45.34
CA PHE A 153 -38.05 -59.35 45.06
C PHE A 153 -37.99 -60.68 44.30
N ASP A 154 -36.86 -61.02 43.67
CA ASP A 154 -36.68 -62.26 42.90
C ASP A 154 -35.20 -62.73 42.87
N PRO A 155 -34.68 -63.29 43.98
CA PRO A 155 -33.27 -63.66 44.12
C PRO A 155 -32.82 -64.85 43.25
N LEU A 156 -33.73 -65.45 42.47
CA LEU A 156 -33.46 -66.59 41.58
C LEU A 156 -33.44 -66.21 40.10
N ASP A 157 -33.72 -64.95 39.75
CA ASP A 157 -33.86 -64.50 38.37
C ASP A 157 -32.52 -64.02 37.79
N GLU A 158 -31.70 -64.96 37.29
CA GLU A 158 -30.40 -64.66 36.65
C GLU A 158 -30.52 -64.01 35.25
N THR A 159 -31.74 -63.71 34.79
CA THR A 159 -31.99 -63.36 33.39
C THR A 159 -31.60 -61.94 33.01
N PHE A 160 -31.45 -61.03 33.98
CA PHE A 160 -31.25 -59.60 33.72
C PHE A 160 -29.83 -59.13 34.06
N LYS A 161 -28.86 -59.48 33.21
CA LYS A 161 -27.50 -58.91 33.27
C LYS A 161 -27.35 -57.79 32.23
N PRO A 162 -26.99 -56.54 32.62
CA PRO A 162 -26.74 -55.49 31.65
C PRO A 162 -25.52 -55.85 30.79
N ALA A 163 -25.60 -55.57 29.49
CA ALA A 163 -24.51 -55.84 28.55
C ALA A 163 -23.27 -54.99 28.88
N GLU A 164 -22.07 -55.58 28.69
CA GLU A 164 -20.76 -55.05 29.09
C GLU A 164 -20.39 -53.69 28.44
N ALA A 165 -21.05 -53.32 27.34
CA ALA A 165 -20.95 -52.00 26.72
C ALA A 165 -22.35 -51.48 26.31
N ALA A 166 -23.02 -50.78 27.23
CA ALA A 166 -24.33 -50.20 26.97
C ALA A 166 -24.21 -48.73 26.53
N SER A 167 -24.73 -48.43 25.33
CA SER A 167 -25.04 -47.04 24.91
C SER A 167 -26.06 -46.40 25.86
N LEU A 168 -26.11 -45.07 25.97
CA LEU A 168 -27.13 -44.35 26.76
C LEU A 168 -28.55 -44.82 26.40
N LEU A 169 -28.83 -44.98 25.10
CA LEU A 169 -30.12 -45.50 24.65
C LEU A 169 -30.32 -46.96 25.11
N GLY A 170 -29.26 -47.77 25.10
CA GLY A 170 -29.28 -49.13 25.61
C GLY A 170 -29.65 -49.16 27.09
N ILE A 171 -28.96 -48.41 27.95
CA ILE A 171 -29.27 -48.32 29.39
C ILE A 171 -30.71 -47.84 29.60
N SER A 172 -31.16 -46.85 28.83
CA SER A 172 -32.54 -46.36 28.93
C SER A 172 -33.59 -47.43 28.60
N ASP A 173 -33.33 -48.28 27.60
CA ASP A 173 -34.22 -49.39 27.25
C ASP A 173 -34.18 -50.50 28.32
N TYR A 174 -32.99 -50.80 28.86
CA TYR A 174 -32.85 -51.72 29.99
C TYR A 174 -33.65 -51.25 31.21
N VAL A 175 -33.48 -50.00 31.63
CA VAL A 175 -34.23 -49.39 32.74
C VAL A 175 -35.75 -49.47 32.49
N LEU A 176 -36.19 -49.21 31.26
CA LEU A 176 -37.60 -49.28 30.88
C LEU A 176 -38.13 -50.74 30.90
N ASN A 177 -37.34 -51.70 30.45
CA ASN A 177 -37.73 -53.11 30.45
C ASN A 177 -37.77 -53.69 31.86
N LEU A 178 -36.78 -53.37 32.70
CA LEU A 178 -36.72 -53.77 34.10
C LEU A 178 -37.89 -53.19 34.89
N SER A 179 -38.18 -51.89 34.73
CA SER A 179 -39.34 -51.25 35.35
C SER A 179 -40.67 -51.83 34.89
N LYS A 180 -40.83 -52.23 33.61
CA LYS A 180 -42.02 -52.95 33.12
C LYS A 180 -42.16 -54.34 33.75
N ILE A 181 -41.06 -55.08 33.93
CA ILE A 181 -41.06 -56.39 34.58
C ILE A 181 -41.49 -56.25 36.04
N LEU A 182 -40.85 -55.33 36.78
CA LEU A 182 -41.21 -55.03 38.17
C LEU A 182 -42.66 -54.57 38.30
N LYS A 183 -43.14 -53.67 37.42
CA LYS A 183 -44.53 -53.24 37.38
C LYS A 183 -45.49 -54.41 37.18
N LYS A 184 -45.20 -55.30 36.22
CA LYS A 184 -46.04 -56.48 35.97
C LYS A 184 -46.10 -57.40 37.19
N ARG A 185 -45.00 -57.57 37.91
CA ARG A 185 -44.91 -58.39 39.13
C ARG A 185 -45.70 -57.76 40.29
N LEU A 186 -45.35 -56.54 40.66
CA LEU A 186 -45.97 -55.81 41.78
C LEU A 186 -47.48 -55.56 41.56
N MET A 187 -47.93 -55.41 40.32
CA MET A 187 -49.35 -55.19 40.01
C MET A 187 -50.13 -56.47 39.67
N LYS A 188 -49.49 -57.65 39.53
CA LYS A 188 -50.22 -58.91 39.25
C LYS A 188 -51.09 -59.35 40.43
N ASP A 189 -50.70 -58.96 41.64
CA ASP A 189 -51.45 -59.22 42.88
C ASP A 189 -52.56 -58.18 43.12
N LEU A 190 -52.56 -57.06 42.38
CA LEU A 190 -53.53 -55.97 42.49
C LEU A 190 -54.62 -56.04 41.41
N LYS A 191 -55.17 -57.24 41.15
CA LYS A 191 -56.19 -57.47 40.10
C LYS A 191 -57.59 -56.89 40.40
N SER A 192 -57.75 -55.99 41.37
CA SER A 192 -59.08 -55.46 41.73
C SER A 192 -59.15 -53.95 41.94
N SER A 193 -58.17 -53.18 41.47
CA SER A 193 -58.37 -51.75 41.33
C SER A 193 -57.82 -51.28 39.99
N GLU A 194 -58.73 -51.03 39.06
CA GLU A 194 -58.48 -50.14 37.93
C GLU A 194 -58.19 -48.73 38.48
N SER A 195 -57.00 -48.54 39.01
CA SER A 195 -56.52 -47.23 39.43
C SER A 195 -56.28 -46.42 38.15
N ASN A 196 -57.23 -45.53 37.87
CA ASN A 196 -57.19 -44.41 36.94
C ASN A 196 -55.91 -43.57 37.11
N CYS A 197 -54.75 -44.07 36.66
CA CYS A 197 -53.58 -43.23 36.45
C CYS A 197 -53.67 -42.68 35.03
N LYS A 198 -54.17 -41.45 34.90
CA LYS A 198 -54.13 -40.68 33.65
C LYS A 198 -52.71 -40.74 33.09
N ALA A 199 -52.55 -41.29 31.88
CA ALA A 199 -51.25 -41.37 31.23
C ALA A 199 -50.67 -39.96 31.07
N ILE A 200 -49.64 -39.63 31.84
CA ILE A 200 -48.89 -38.39 31.71
C ILE A 200 -48.15 -38.48 30.37
N LYS A 201 -48.53 -37.66 29.39
CA LYS A 201 -47.78 -37.53 28.13
C LYS A 201 -46.60 -36.59 28.39
N PRO A 202 -45.35 -37.07 28.40
CA PRO A 202 -44.21 -36.19 28.56
C PRO A 202 -44.11 -35.24 27.36
N TYR A 203 -43.88 -33.95 27.61
CA TYR A 203 -43.53 -32.99 26.58
C TYR A 203 -42.03 -33.08 26.32
N LYS A 204 -41.62 -33.14 25.04
CA LYS A 204 -40.20 -33.17 24.67
C LYS A 204 -39.61 -31.77 24.87
N ILE A 205 -38.97 -31.56 26.01
CA ILE A 205 -38.16 -30.36 26.26
C ILE A 205 -36.75 -30.66 25.74
N LYS A 206 -36.24 -29.81 24.85
CA LYS A 206 -34.85 -29.91 24.41
C LYS A 206 -33.93 -29.45 25.54
N THR A 207 -32.77 -30.07 25.67
CA THR A 207 -31.75 -29.55 26.60
C THR A 207 -31.24 -28.18 26.10
N PRO A 208 -30.68 -27.34 26.98
CA PRO A 208 -30.18 -26.04 26.56
C PRO A 208 -29.03 -26.17 25.53
N ALA A 209 -28.24 -27.24 25.56
CA ALA A 209 -27.25 -27.49 24.50
C ALA A 209 -27.89 -27.89 23.17
N GLU A 210 -28.94 -28.72 23.18
CA GLU A 210 -29.69 -29.11 21.98
C GLU A 210 -30.38 -27.92 21.32
N GLU A 211 -30.97 -27.02 22.12
CA GLU A 211 -31.58 -25.79 21.62
C GLU A 211 -30.54 -24.90 20.95
N LYS A 212 -29.41 -24.66 21.62
CA LYS A 212 -28.30 -23.86 21.06
C LYS A 212 -27.75 -24.47 19.77
N ILE A 213 -27.52 -25.78 19.70
CA ILE A 213 -27.09 -26.44 18.45
C ILE A 213 -28.13 -26.31 17.35
N ASP A 214 -29.42 -26.49 17.64
CA ASP A 214 -30.48 -26.33 16.64
C ASP A 214 -30.54 -24.88 16.12
N THR A 215 -30.30 -23.87 16.98
CA THR A 215 -30.19 -22.48 16.52
C THR A 215 -28.96 -22.25 15.63
N LEU A 216 -27.79 -22.80 15.98
CA LEU A 216 -26.57 -22.69 15.19
C LEU A 216 -26.67 -23.43 13.85
N LEU A 217 -27.35 -24.59 13.81
CA LEU A 217 -27.56 -25.35 12.58
C LEU A 217 -28.55 -24.70 11.62
N ARG A 218 -29.59 -24.03 12.14
CA ARG A 218 -30.57 -23.31 11.32
C ARG A 218 -29.99 -22.05 10.69
N ASN A 219 -29.12 -21.35 11.42
CA ASN A 219 -28.58 -20.06 11.00
C ASN A 219 -27.05 -20.00 11.22
N PRO A 220 -26.25 -20.69 10.40
CA PRO A 220 -24.80 -20.76 10.58
C PRO A 220 -24.06 -19.42 10.45
N LEU A 221 -24.72 -18.38 9.91
CA LEU A 221 -24.12 -17.06 9.67
C LEU A 221 -24.59 -15.95 10.63
N LEU A 222 -25.58 -16.22 11.49
CA LEU A 222 -26.20 -15.18 12.34
C LEU A 222 -25.51 -14.99 13.70
N SER A 223 -24.67 -15.92 14.14
CA SER A 223 -23.75 -15.73 15.29
C SER A 223 -22.77 -14.57 15.08
N THR A 224 -22.64 -14.09 13.84
CA THR A 224 -21.87 -12.90 13.46
C THR A 224 -22.58 -11.57 13.79
N SER A 225 -23.87 -11.56 14.16
CA SER A 225 -24.68 -10.33 14.31
C SER A 225 -24.86 -9.83 15.74
N LEU A 226 -23.91 -10.11 16.65
CA LEU A 226 -23.87 -9.49 17.97
C LEU A 226 -22.62 -8.63 18.05
N ASN A 227 -22.76 -7.35 17.67
CA ASN A 227 -22.10 -6.10 18.08
C ASN A 227 -20.62 -6.06 18.58
N GLU A 228 -20.03 -7.13 19.10
CA GLU A 228 -18.64 -7.25 19.55
C GLU A 228 -17.67 -7.69 18.45
N THR A 229 -18.11 -8.49 17.48
CA THR A 229 -17.25 -8.94 16.36
C THR A 229 -16.81 -7.78 15.47
N ASP A 230 -17.59 -6.71 15.45
CA ASP A 230 -17.31 -5.50 14.69
C ASP A 230 -16.08 -4.75 15.23
N VAL A 231 -15.80 -4.84 16.54
CA VAL A 231 -14.65 -4.20 17.19
C VAL A 231 -13.36 -4.98 16.90
N TYR A 232 -13.38 -6.31 17.04
CA TYR A 232 -12.22 -7.15 16.75
C TYR A 232 -11.89 -7.20 15.25
N ASN A 233 -12.93 -7.27 14.39
CA ASN A 233 -12.77 -7.21 12.94
C ASN A 233 -12.24 -5.85 12.47
N LYS A 234 -12.70 -4.73 13.06
CA LYS A 234 -12.13 -3.40 12.80
C LYS A 234 -10.68 -3.31 13.25
N MET A 235 -10.31 -3.90 14.39
CA MET A 235 -8.95 -3.84 14.92
C MET A 235 -7.96 -4.67 14.07
N ALA A 236 -8.38 -5.86 13.60
CA ALA A 236 -7.59 -6.68 12.68
C ALA A 236 -7.44 -6.03 11.29
N CYS A 237 -8.52 -5.48 10.72
CA CYS A 237 -8.47 -4.69 9.47
C CYS A 237 -7.52 -3.48 9.60
N ASN A 238 -7.60 -2.75 10.72
CA ASN A 238 -6.77 -1.57 10.95
C ASN A 238 -5.29 -1.88 11.12
N ALA A 239 -4.91 -3.07 11.60
CA ALA A 239 -3.51 -3.47 11.73
C ALA A 239 -2.87 -3.76 10.37
N VAL A 240 -3.58 -4.45 9.47
CA VAL A 240 -3.07 -4.83 8.14
C VAL A 240 -3.11 -3.64 7.17
N THR A 241 -4.20 -2.87 7.16
CA THR A 241 -4.30 -1.68 6.30
C THR A 241 -3.69 -0.43 6.89
N GLY A 242 -3.59 -0.28 8.21
CA GLY A 242 -3.09 0.94 8.84
C GLY A 242 -1.65 1.26 8.41
N VAL A 243 -0.77 0.26 8.37
CA VAL A 243 0.61 0.42 7.91
C VAL A 243 0.64 0.81 6.43
N ALA A 244 -0.11 0.11 5.59
CA ALA A 244 -0.18 0.37 4.16
C ALA A 244 -0.79 1.75 3.83
N ARG A 245 -1.81 2.17 4.58
CA ARG A 245 -2.53 3.44 4.41
C ARG A 245 -1.65 4.63 4.79
N VAL A 246 -0.80 4.50 5.80
CA VAL A 246 0.21 5.52 6.15
C VAL A 246 1.21 5.70 5.01
N HIS A 247 1.66 4.62 4.37
CA HIS A 247 2.56 4.71 3.22
C HIS A 247 1.87 5.28 1.98
N LEU A 248 0.62 4.92 1.71
CA LEU A 248 -0.18 5.49 0.63
C LEU A 248 -0.51 6.98 0.85
N GLN A 249 -0.74 7.40 2.11
CA GLN A 249 -0.97 8.79 2.47
C GLN A 249 0.31 9.63 2.29
N LYS A 250 1.46 9.13 2.77
CA LYS A 250 2.77 9.76 2.52
C LYS A 250 3.11 9.90 1.03
N LEU A 251 2.56 9.06 0.17
CA LEU A 251 2.68 9.18 -1.29
C LEU A 251 1.73 10.22 -1.90
N LYS A 252 0.57 10.47 -1.30
CA LYS A 252 -0.33 11.56 -1.70
C LYS A 252 0.21 12.93 -1.31
N ASP A 253 0.80 13.07 -0.12
CA ASP A 253 1.39 14.33 0.36
C ASP A 253 2.55 14.80 -0.54
N LYS A 254 3.26 13.86 -1.19
CA LYS A 254 4.32 14.17 -2.18
C LYS A 254 3.79 14.64 -3.54
N ARG A 255 2.52 14.39 -3.89
CA ARG A 255 1.90 14.88 -5.15
C ARG A 255 1.24 16.25 -5.00
N SER A 256 0.82 16.63 -3.79
CA SER A 256 0.23 17.97 -3.53
C SER A 256 1.25 19.06 -3.21
N ALA A 257 2.54 18.73 -3.06
CA ALA A 257 3.60 19.72 -2.94
C ALA A 257 3.97 20.33 -4.31
N THR A 258 2.98 20.87 -5.02
CA THR A 258 3.21 21.93 -6.02
C THR A 258 3.00 23.26 -5.33
N ASP A 259 3.83 23.55 -4.33
CA ASP A 259 4.04 24.91 -3.83
C ASP A 259 5.52 25.01 -3.47
N PHE A 260 6.22 25.90 -4.17
CA PHE A 260 7.67 26.07 -4.17
C PHE A 260 8.20 26.74 -2.88
N LYS A 261 7.80 26.30 -1.68
CA LYS A 261 8.43 26.75 -0.43
C LYS A 261 8.56 25.60 0.58
N GLU A 262 9.77 25.48 1.12
CA GLU A 262 10.24 24.51 2.12
C GLU A 262 10.57 23.09 1.63
N PHE A 263 11.71 22.98 0.95
CA PHE A 263 12.50 21.76 0.95
C PHE A 263 13.08 21.56 2.37
N LYS A 264 12.48 20.70 3.19
CA LYS A 264 13.12 20.25 4.44
C LYS A 264 14.12 19.15 4.10
N SER A 265 15.40 19.52 4.13
CA SER A 265 16.53 18.61 3.96
C SER A 265 16.56 17.55 5.07
N CYS A 266 16.95 16.33 4.68
CA CYS A 266 17.24 15.20 5.55
C CYS A 266 18.19 15.58 6.71
N THR A 267 18.05 14.90 7.86
CA THR A 267 18.87 15.08 9.08
C THR A 267 20.37 14.84 8.90
N HIS A 268 20.82 14.45 7.70
CA HIS A 268 22.21 14.12 7.39
C HIS A 268 22.90 15.03 6.37
N CYS A 269 22.23 16.05 5.83
CA CYS A 269 22.83 16.96 4.86
C CYS A 269 22.79 18.41 5.37
N GLN A 270 23.91 18.91 5.90
CA GLN A 270 24.12 20.34 6.10
C GLN A 270 24.43 20.96 4.73
N GLY A 271 23.40 21.44 4.04
CA GLY A 271 23.49 22.06 2.71
C GLY A 271 24.24 23.39 2.73
N ASN A 272 25.55 23.35 2.95
CA ASN A 272 26.41 24.52 2.85
C ASN A 272 27.19 24.44 1.52
N ILE A 273 26.77 25.25 0.55
CA ILE A 273 27.52 25.46 -0.69
C ILE A 273 28.54 26.55 -0.38
N GLN A 274 29.82 26.18 -0.24
CA GLN A 274 30.91 27.15 -0.22
C GLN A 274 31.05 27.72 -1.63
N ASN A 275 30.78 29.02 -1.78
CA ASN A 275 31.12 29.77 -2.99
C ASN A 275 32.65 29.77 -3.11
N ILE A 276 33.16 29.12 -4.15
CA ILE A 276 34.52 29.31 -4.69
C ILE A 276 34.38 30.24 -5.89
#